data_AF-A0A5T0QPZ2-F1
#
_entry.id   AF-A0A5T0QPZ2-F1
#
_cell.length_a   1.000
_cell.length_b   1.000
_cell.length_c   1.000
_cell.angle_alpha   90.00
_cell.angle_beta   90.00
_cell.angle_gamma   90.00
#
_symmetry.space_group_name_H-M   'P 1'
#
loop_
_entity.id
_entity.type
_entity.pdbx_description
1 polymer ?
#
loop_
_entity_poly.entity_id
_entity_poly.type
_entity_poly.pdbx_seq_one_letter_code
_entity_poly.pdbx_strand_id
1 'polypeptide(L)'
;MIDEKDLIKELSVHAIAELSDLNADGVCDKEVIDDAINDAQSYIASFIKIPKNPTPLLKDICVKLTIMELKRRNDFPKESLKEIREWANDLLLKMANKKIPTEINEDNFISQNKVRAFKIKRKRMDLRRLNG
;
A
#
# COMPACT_ATOMS: atom_id res chain seq x y z
N MET A 1 4.89 11.54 -5.59
CA MET A 1 3.96 10.51 -5.05
C MET A 1 4.16 10.33 -3.56
N ILE A 2 5.41 10.11 -3.13
CA ILE A 2 5.87 10.19 -1.74
C ILE A 2 7.08 11.12 -1.66
N ASP A 3 7.47 11.53 -0.45
CA ASP A 3 8.72 12.25 -0.16
C ASP A 3 9.48 11.57 1.00
N GLU A 4 10.65 12.10 1.35
CA GLU A 4 11.48 11.61 2.47
C GLU A 4 10.70 11.57 3.81
N LYS A 5 9.77 12.51 4.03
CA LYS A 5 8.96 12.55 5.26
C LYS A 5 8.00 11.38 5.36
N ASP A 6 7.53 10.87 4.23
CA ASP A 6 6.73 9.64 4.20
C ASP A 6 7.56 8.41 4.57
N LEU A 7 8.84 8.37 4.20
CA LEU A 7 9.76 7.30 4.62
C LEU A 7 10.04 7.36 6.13
N ILE A 8 10.24 8.57 6.68
CA ILE A 8 10.54 8.80 8.11
C ILE A 8 9.40 8.32 9.04
N LYS A 9 8.16 8.21 8.54
CA LYS A 9 7.05 7.67 9.31
C LYS A 9 7.17 6.15 9.53
N GLU A 10 7.81 5.44 8.61
CA GLU A 10 7.97 3.98 8.65
C GLU A 10 9.35 3.56 9.15
N LEU A 11 10.39 4.37 8.92
CA LEU A 11 11.76 4.15 9.39
C LEU A 11 12.28 5.37 10.12
N SER A 12 13.17 5.16 11.10
CA SER A 12 13.87 6.29 11.71
C SER A 12 14.78 6.99 10.69
N VAL A 13 15.04 8.28 10.89
CA VAL A 13 16.00 9.06 10.08
C VAL A 13 17.36 8.36 10.02
N HIS A 14 17.78 7.77 11.14
CA HIS A 14 19.04 7.04 11.21
C HIS A 14 19.04 5.79 10.32
N ALA A 15 17.97 4.97 10.36
CA ALA A 15 17.87 3.79 9.52
C ALA A 15 17.81 4.13 8.02
N ILE A 16 17.18 5.26 7.65
CA ILE A 16 17.19 5.75 6.27
C ILE A 16 18.60 6.17 5.85
N ALA A 17 19.31 6.90 6.71
CA ALA A 17 20.69 7.31 6.45
C ALA A 17 21.61 6.10 6.27
N GLU A 18 21.55 5.10 7.16
CA GLU A 18 22.30 3.85 7.06
C GLU A 18 22.01 3.09 5.77
N LEU A 19 20.73 3.03 5.36
CA LEU A 19 20.34 2.35 4.12
C LEU A 19 20.72 3.15 2.86
N SER A 20 20.89 4.46 2.96
CA SER A 20 21.33 5.29 1.83
C SER A 20 22.85 5.32 1.68
N ASP A 21 23.60 5.08 2.76
CA ASP A 21 25.06 5.13 2.80
C ASP A 21 25.68 3.84 2.22
N LEU A 22 25.66 3.72 0.90
CA LEU A 22 26.21 2.56 0.19
C LEU A 22 27.74 2.48 0.26
N ASN A 23 28.42 3.58 0.59
CA ASN A 23 29.88 3.68 0.63
C ASN A 23 30.45 3.57 2.04
N ALA A 24 29.59 3.47 3.07
CA ALA A 24 29.96 3.49 4.49
C ALA A 24 30.78 4.74 4.88
N ASP A 25 30.47 5.90 4.30
CA ASP A 25 31.12 7.18 4.58
C ASP A 25 30.47 7.97 5.73
N GLY A 26 29.36 7.46 6.26
CA GLY A 26 28.58 8.03 7.35
C GLY A 26 27.65 9.17 6.91
N VAL A 27 27.46 9.37 5.60
CA VAL A 27 26.63 10.45 5.04
C VAL A 27 25.36 9.88 4.42
N CYS A 28 24.23 10.54 4.73
CA CYS A 28 22.96 10.22 4.08
C CYS A 28 23.00 10.65 2.61
N ASP A 29 22.87 9.69 1.70
CA ASP A 29 22.89 9.91 0.25
C ASP A 29 21.46 10.11 -0.28
N LYS A 30 21.14 11.37 -0.61
CA LYS A 30 19.84 11.73 -1.15
C LYS A 30 19.62 11.20 -2.56
N GLU A 31 20.66 11.07 -3.38
CA GLU A 31 20.53 10.55 -4.74
C GLU A 31 20.14 9.07 -4.68
N VAL A 32 20.72 8.31 -3.74
CA VAL A 32 20.33 6.91 -3.51
C VAL A 32 18.87 6.79 -3.08
N ILE A 33 18.38 7.69 -2.20
CA ILE A 33 16.98 7.71 -1.77
C ILE A 33 16.05 8.06 -2.95
N ASP A 34 16.37 9.11 -3.70
CA ASP A 34 15.55 9.56 -4.83
C ASP A 34 15.49 8.49 -5.93
N ASP A 35 16.60 7.83 -6.22
CA ASP A 35 16.64 6.72 -7.16
C ASP A 35 15.81 5.52 -6.67
N ALA A 36 15.85 5.19 -5.39
CA ALA A 36 15.01 4.12 -4.83
C ALA A 36 13.51 4.46 -4.91
N ILE A 37 13.15 5.73 -4.70
CA ILE A 37 11.78 6.23 -4.88
C ILE A 37 11.38 6.11 -6.36
N ASN A 38 12.26 6.47 -7.29
CA ASN A 38 12.02 6.38 -8.72
C ASN A 38 11.86 4.94 -9.20
N ASP A 39 12.66 4.01 -8.68
CA ASP A 39 12.54 2.57 -8.96
C ASP A 39 11.18 2.04 -8.48
N ALA A 40 10.78 2.39 -7.25
CA ALA A 40 9.49 2.01 -6.69
C ALA A 40 8.31 2.57 -7.51
N GLN A 41 8.38 3.85 -7.89
CA GLN A 41 7.38 4.48 -8.74
C GLN A 41 7.32 3.84 -10.13
N SER A 42 8.47 3.52 -10.72
CA SER A 42 8.55 2.85 -12.03
C SER A 42 7.94 1.45 -11.97
N TYR A 43 8.17 0.72 -10.88
CA TYR A 43 7.53 -0.57 -10.65
C TYR A 43 6.02 -0.44 -10.58
N ILE A 44 5.50 0.50 -9.80
CA ILE A 44 4.05 0.77 -9.70
C ILE A 44 3.47 1.19 -11.06
N ALA A 45 4.19 2.02 -11.80
CA ALA A 45 3.79 2.51 -13.12
C ALA A 45 3.63 1.39 -14.17
N SER A 46 4.28 0.24 -13.96
CA SER A 46 4.09 -0.94 -14.81
C SER A 46 2.71 -1.59 -14.66
N PHE A 47 2.01 -1.35 -13.55
CA PHE A 47 0.66 -1.88 -13.28
C PHE A 47 -0.44 -0.84 -13.53
N ILE A 48 -0.21 0.40 -13.10
CA ILE A 48 -1.22 1.46 -13.08
C ILE A 48 -0.62 2.81 -13.47
N LYS A 49 -1.43 3.67 -14.07
CA LYS A 49 -1.08 5.09 -14.19
C LYS A 49 -1.11 5.73 -12.80
N ILE A 50 0.01 6.31 -12.36
CA ILE A 50 0.10 7.00 -11.07
C ILE A 50 -0.85 8.22 -11.09
N PRO A 51 -1.83 8.30 -10.17
CA PRO A 51 -2.76 9.41 -10.09
C PRO A 51 -2.12 10.66 -9.45
N LYS A 52 -2.76 11.81 -9.60
CA LYS A 52 -2.30 13.05 -8.96
C LYS A 52 -2.53 13.01 -7.44
N ASN A 53 -3.67 12.46 -7.02
CA ASN A 53 -4.05 12.33 -5.62
C ASN A 53 -4.11 10.84 -5.19
N PRO A 54 -2.95 10.17 -5.02
CA PRO A 54 -2.92 8.76 -4.68
C PRO A 54 -3.57 8.46 -3.34
N THR A 55 -4.22 7.30 -3.23
CA THR A 55 -4.76 6.82 -1.96
C THR A 55 -3.66 6.58 -0.93
N PRO A 56 -3.96 6.62 0.39
CA PRO A 56 -2.97 6.33 1.42
C PRO A 56 -2.36 4.93 1.26
N LEU A 57 -3.16 3.96 0.81
CA LEU A 57 -2.67 2.61 0.50
C LEU A 57 -1.66 2.61 -0.64
N LEU A 58 -1.90 3.37 -1.72
CA LEU A 58 -0.95 3.46 -2.82
C LEU A 58 0.36 4.15 -2.39
N LYS A 59 0.29 5.15 -1.49
CA LYS A 59 1.48 5.74 -0.88
C LYS A 59 2.24 4.72 -0.02
N ASP A 60 1.55 3.97 0.83
CA ASP A 60 2.14 2.92 1.67
C ASP A 60 2.86 1.85 0.83
N ILE A 61 2.24 1.40 -0.28
CA ILE A 61 2.88 0.49 -1.23
C ILE A 61 4.19 1.10 -1.76
N CYS A 62 4.18 2.38 -2.15
CA CYS A 62 5.38 3.07 -2.62
C CYS A 62 6.48 3.13 -1.57
N VAL A 63 6.13 3.46 -0.32
CA VAL A 63 7.09 3.53 0.78
C VAL A 63 7.72 2.16 1.02
N LYS A 64 6.92 1.09 1.13
CA LYS A 64 7.45 -0.26 1.39
C LYS A 64 8.32 -0.76 0.23
N LEU A 65 7.95 -0.47 -1.02
CA LEU A 65 8.79 -0.78 -2.17
C LEU A 65 10.09 0.04 -2.18
N THR A 66 10.05 1.32 -1.80
CA THR A 66 11.26 2.16 -1.69
C THR A 66 12.22 1.59 -0.65
N ILE A 67 11.71 1.23 0.53
CA ILE A 67 12.51 0.61 1.60
C ILE A 67 13.09 -0.74 1.14
N MET A 68 12.31 -1.52 0.39
CA MET A 68 12.78 -2.77 -0.20
C MET A 68 13.92 -2.54 -1.19
N GLU A 69 13.83 -1.53 -2.06
CA GLU A 69 14.90 -1.18 -3.00
C GLU A 69 16.16 -0.69 -2.28
N LEU A 70 16.02 0.14 -1.24
CA LEU A 70 17.15 0.54 -0.39
C LEU A 70 17.83 -0.66 0.26
N LYS A 71 17.06 -1.58 0.84
CA LYS A 71 17.60 -2.84 1.40
C LYS A 71 18.24 -3.71 0.33
N ARG A 72 17.68 -3.78 -0.88
CA ARG A 72 18.25 -4.53 -2.00
C ARG A 72 19.62 -3.98 -2.41
N ARG A 73 19.80 -2.65 -2.38
CA ARG A 73 21.09 -2.00 -2.68
C ARG A 73 22.15 -2.26 -1.61
N ASN A 74 21.74 -2.62 -0.40
CA ASN A 74 22.59 -3.04 0.72
C ASN A 74 22.73 -4.57 0.84
N ASP A 75 22.49 -5.32 -0.24
CA ASP A 75 22.66 -6.77 -0.30
C ASP A 75 21.87 -7.58 0.76
N PHE A 76 20.72 -7.05 1.23
CA PHE A 76 19.84 -7.80 2.12
C PHE A 76 19.34 -9.10 1.47
N PRO A 77 19.12 -10.19 2.24
CA PRO A 77 18.67 -11.47 1.71
C PRO A 77 17.37 -11.34 0.89
N LYS A 78 17.36 -11.87 -0.33
CA LYS A 78 16.24 -11.73 -1.27
C LYS A 78 14.93 -12.30 -0.72
N GLU A 79 15.03 -13.35 0.09
CA GLU A 79 13.92 -14.00 0.77
C GLU A 79 13.18 -13.01 1.68
N SER A 80 13.93 -12.14 2.38
CA SER A 80 13.35 -11.11 3.26
C SER A 80 12.63 -9.99 2.50
N LEU A 81 12.95 -9.81 1.21
CA LEU A 81 12.38 -8.79 0.34
C LEU A 81 11.19 -9.32 -0.48
N LYS A 82 11.13 -10.64 -0.67
CA LYS A 82 10.14 -11.31 -1.50
C LYS A 82 8.71 -11.08 -0.99
N GLU A 83 8.51 -11.13 0.32
CA GLU A 83 7.19 -10.93 0.95
C GLU A 83 6.60 -9.55 0.62
N ILE A 84 7.43 -8.49 0.69
CA ILE A 84 7.01 -7.11 0.36
C ILE A 84 6.61 -7.03 -1.11
N ARG A 85 7.41 -7.66 -1.99
CA ARG A 85 7.13 -7.65 -3.43
C ARG A 85 5.86 -8.41 -3.79
N GLU A 86 5.61 -9.56 -3.17
CA GLU A 86 4.40 -10.35 -3.39
C GLU A 86 3.15 -9.63 -2.87
N TRP A 87 3.24 -9.04 -1.67
CA TRP A 87 2.19 -8.19 -1.10
C TRP A 87 1.86 -7.00 -2.01
N ALA A 88 2.88 -6.27 -2.48
CA ALA A 88 2.68 -5.13 -3.38
C ALA A 88 2.06 -5.56 -4.70
N ASN A 89 2.53 -6.68 -5.28
CA ASN A 89 2.02 -7.21 -6.55
C ASN A 89 0.53 -7.57 -6.47
N ASP A 90 0.10 -8.30 -5.43
CA ASP A 90 -1.32 -8.65 -5.23
C ASP A 90 -2.22 -7.39 -5.16
N LEU A 91 -1.79 -6.37 -4.42
CA LEU A 91 -2.54 -5.12 -4.30
C LEU A 91 -2.55 -4.33 -5.61
N LEU A 92 -1.40 -4.20 -6.29
CA LEU A 92 -1.28 -3.48 -7.55
C LEU A 92 -2.07 -4.15 -8.67
N LEU A 93 -2.12 -5.49 -8.72
CA LEU A 93 -3.00 -6.22 -9.64
C LEU A 93 -4.48 -5.95 -9.35
N LYS A 94 -4.89 -5.89 -8.08
CA LYS A 94 -6.27 -5.52 -7.71
C LYS A 94 -6.58 -4.08 -8.09
N MET A 95 -5.63 -3.16 -7.95
CA MET A 95 -5.74 -1.77 -8.37
C MET A 95 -5.83 -1.62 -9.90
N ALA A 96 -4.99 -2.33 -10.66
CA ALA A 96 -5.03 -2.37 -12.12
C ALA A 96 -6.36 -2.89 -12.65
N ASN A 97 -6.93 -3.89 -11.96
CA ASN A 97 -8.27 -4.41 -12.24
C ASN A 97 -9.42 -3.55 -11.67
N LYS A 98 -9.12 -2.35 -11.16
CA LYS A 98 -10.09 -1.39 -10.59
C LYS A 98 -10.93 -1.95 -9.42
N LYS A 99 -10.46 -3.01 -8.76
CA LYS A 99 -11.11 -3.58 -7.56
C LYS A 99 -10.80 -2.75 -6.30
N ILE A 100 -9.65 -2.09 -6.29
CA ILE A 100 -9.20 -1.17 -5.25
C ILE A 100 -8.98 0.20 -5.91
N PRO A 101 -9.48 1.30 -5.34
CA PRO A 101 -9.26 2.64 -5.88
C PRO A 101 -7.79 3.07 -5.70
N THR A 102 -7.26 3.72 -6.74
CA THR A 102 -5.90 4.26 -6.76
C THR A 102 -5.85 5.74 -6.41
N GLU A 103 -6.95 6.47 -6.64
CA GLU A 103 -7.08 7.91 -6.42
C GLU A 103 -8.18 8.21 -5.40
N ILE A 104 -7.95 9.24 -4.58
CA ILE A 104 -8.98 9.78 -3.69
C ILE A 104 -9.86 10.69 -4.53
N ASN A 105 -11.08 10.26 -4.83
CA ASN A 105 -12.10 11.11 -5.41
C ASN A 105 -12.99 11.64 -4.28
N GLU A 106 -12.98 12.95 -4.05
CA GLU A 106 -13.81 13.60 -3.02
C GLU A 106 -15.31 13.52 -3.34
N ASP A 107 -15.69 13.27 -4.61
CA ASP A 107 -17.05 13.53 -5.09
C ASP A 107 -18.03 12.35 -5.18
N ASN A 108 -17.68 11.09 -4.86
CA ASN A 108 -18.62 9.97 -5.13
C ASN A 108 -18.53 8.76 -4.18
N PHE A 109 -18.59 8.97 -2.86
CA PHE A 109 -18.90 7.85 -1.95
C PHE A 109 -20.41 7.57 -1.94
N ILE A 110 -20.94 7.02 -3.03
CA ILE A 110 -22.26 6.39 -2.99
C ILE A 110 -22.07 5.06 -2.25
N SER A 111 -22.49 5.02 -0.99
CA SER A 111 -22.52 3.77 -0.20
C SER A 111 -23.25 2.70 -1.00
N GLN A 112 -22.50 1.77 -1.59
CA GLN A 112 -23.08 0.62 -2.27
C GLN A 112 -23.58 -0.33 -1.18
N ASN A 113 -24.83 -0.10 -0.76
CA ASN A 113 -25.62 -1.06 0.00
C ASN A 113 -25.77 -2.33 -0.83
N LYS A 114 -24.74 -3.19 -0.87
CA LYS A 114 -24.85 -4.53 -1.42
C LYS A 114 -25.83 -5.29 -0.53
N VAL A 115 -27.07 -5.38 -0.99
CA VAL A 115 -28.11 -6.19 -0.36
C VAL A 115 -27.58 -7.62 -0.31
N ARG A 116 -27.18 -8.10 0.88
CA ARG A 116 -26.82 -9.50 1.06
C ARG A 116 -28.05 -10.34 0.78
N ALA A 117 -27.94 -11.31 -0.14
CA ALA A 117 -29.04 -12.16 -0.62
C ALA A 117 -29.75 -12.97 0.49
N PHE A 118 -29.15 -13.06 1.68
CA PHE A 118 -29.68 -13.83 2.81
C PHE A 118 -30.11 -12.92 3.96
N LYS A 119 -31.13 -12.07 3.73
CA LYS A 119 -31.94 -11.53 4.84
C LYS A 119 -32.91 -12.63 5.29
N ILE A 120 -32.47 -13.50 6.21
CA ILE A 120 -33.38 -14.40 6.91
C ILE A 120 -34.35 -13.51 7.71
N LYS A 121 -35.56 -13.30 7.17
CA LYS A 121 -36.66 -12.68 7.93
C LYS A 121 -37.03 -13.68 9.03
N ARG A 122 -36.53 -13.48 10.25
CA ARG A 122 -37.06 -14.20 11.42
C ARG A 122 -38.54 -13.86 11.51
N LYS A 123 -39.40 -14.79 11.09
CA LYS A 123 -40.85 -14.69 11.28
C LYS A 123 -41.08 -14.67 12.80
N ARG A 124 -41.61 -13.56 13.32
CA ARG A 124 -41.98 -13.48 14.75
C ARG A 124 -42.94 -14.62 15.05
N MET A 125 -42.58 -15.45 16.02
CA MET A 125 -43.45 -16.52 16.54
C MET A 125 -44.68 -15.86 17.17
N ASP A 126 -45.87 -16.23 16.69
CA ASP A 126 -47.13 -15.72 17.24
C ASP A 126 -47.50 -16.54 18.48
N LEU A 127 -47.26 -15.96 19.66
CA LEU A 127 -47.48 -16.60 20.95
C LEU A 127 -48.97 -16.68 21.35
N ARG A 128 -49.88 -16.09 20.57
CA ARG A 128 -51.33 -16.08 20.87
C ARG A 128 -51.98 -17.46 20.79
N ARG A 129 -51.28 -18.46 20.25
CA ARG A 129 -51.78 -19.84 20.10
C ARG A 129 -51.29 -20.81 21.18
N LEU A 130 -50.52 -20.35 22.17
CA LEU A 130 -49.91 -21.23 23.17
C LEU A 130 -50.76 -21.45 24.43
N ASN A 131 -51.86 -20.70 24.62
CA ASN A 131 -52.80 -20.87 25.73
C ASN A 131 -54.22 -21.10 25.21
N GLY A 132 -54.46 -22.26 24.59
CA GLY A 132 -55.80 -22.78 24.30
C GLY A 132 -56.00 -24.10 25.01
#